data_AF-A0A7K1KK22-F1
#
_entry.id   AF-A0A7K1KK22-F1
#
_cell.length_a   1.000
_cell.length_b   1.000
_cell.length_c   1.000
_cell.angle_alpha   90.00
_cell.angle_beta   90.00
_cell.angle_gamma   90.00
#
_symmetry.space_group_name_H-M   'P 1'
#
loop_
_entity.id
_entity.type
_entity.pdbx_description
1 polymer ?
#
loop_
_entity_poly.entity_id
_entity_poly.type
_entity_poly.pdbx_seq_one_letter_code
_entity_poly.pdbx_strand_id
1 'polypeptide(L)'
;MRKTSIRRGQRGVDVPQTRRSGGGGRQGGRHLVFVYGTLKRGFSNHFFLGRACFVGCGQTVERFALYVDEYPGVYPGEPVSRVQGEVYAVNEAMLARLDALEDHPTLYRREEVEVALDDGLVVKAWIYFYPHRGGRLVEGGEFRP
;
A
#
# COMPACT_ATOMS: atom_id res chain seq x y z
N MET A 1 12.53 13.02 3.17
CA MET A 1 13.59 12.27 3.89
C MET A 1 13.49 10.79 3.50
N ARG A 2 14.40 9.92 3.96
CA ARG A 2 14.23 8.46 3.84
C ARG A 2 13.95 7.89 5.24
N LYS A 3 12.93 7.03 5.38
CA LYS A 3 12.81 6.11 6.52
C LYS A 3 14.13 5.30 6.55
N THR A 4 14.93 5.42 7.60
CA THR A 4 16.35 5.04 7.56
C THR A 4 16.59 3.69 8.25
N SER A 5 17.09 2.73 7.46
CA SER A 5 17.21 1.31 7.82
C SER A 5 18.48 0.96 8.62
N ILE A 6 18.34 0.01 9.56
CA ILE A 6 19.41 -0.60 10.36
C ILE A 6 19.85 -1.93 9.71
N ARG A 7 21.14 -2.29 9.75
CA ARG A 7 21.73 -3.43 8.97
C ARG A 7 22.40 -4.56 9.79
N ARG A 8 22.08 -5.81 9.41
CA ARG A 8 22.82 -7.13 9.42
C ARG A 8 21.85 -8.22 8.89
N GLY A 9 22.21 -9.43 8.39
CA GLY A 9 23.47 -10.10 8.01
C GLY A 9 23.43 -11.62 8.33
N GLN A 10 23.84 -12.60 7.50
CA GLN A 10 24.47 -12.61 6.15
C GLN A 10 24.31 -13.98 5.41
N ARG A 11 24.25 -13.96 4.06
CA ARG A 11 24.77 -14.93 3.05
C ARG A 11 24.34 -16.43 2.98
N GLY A 12 24.09 -16.89 1.73
CA GLY A 12 24.27 -18.27 1.21
C GLY A 12 23.00 -18.93 0.61
N VAL A 13 23.01 -19.72 -0.49
CA VAL A 13 23.99 -20.07 -1.55
C VAL A 13 23.25 -20.50 -2.85
N ASP A 14 23.91 -20.50 -4.02
CA ASP A 14 23.32 -20.84 -5.34
C ASP A 14 23.40 -22.33 -5.73
N VAL A 15 22.40 -22.84 -6.49
CA VAL A 15 22.38 -24.13 -7.22
C VAL A 15 21.60 -23.95 -8.55
N PRO A 16 22.00 -24.54 -9.70
CA PRO A 16 21.73 -23.92 -11.02
C PRO A 16 20.46 -24.37 -11.78
N GLN A 17 20.19 -23.62 -12.87
CA GLN A 17 19.05 -23.76 -13.78
C GLN A 17 19.13 -24.99 -14.72
N THR A 18 17.96 -25.46 -15.18
CA THR A 18 17.81 -26.10 -16.50
C THR A 18 16.73 -25.37 -17.32
N ARG A 19 16.84 -25.40 -18.65
CA ARG A 19 16.00 -24.61 -19.58
C ARG A 19 15.00 -25.50 -20.34
N ARG A 20 13.79 -24.98 -20.58
CA ARG A 20 13.09 -25.12 -21.88
C ARG A 20 12.33 -23.84 -22.22
N SER A 21 12.24 -23.54 -23.51
CA SER A 21 11.64 -22.31 -24.05
C SER A 21 10.21 -22.54 -24.52
N GLY A 22 9.33 -21.56 -24.29
CA GLY A 22 7.98 -21.50 -24.84
C GLY A 22 7.46 -20.07 -24.71
N GLY A 23 7.16 -19.42 -25.83
CA GLY A 23 6.93 -17.97 -25.88
C GLY A 23 5.53 -17.57 -25.43
N GLY A 24 5.42 -17.04 -24.21
CA GLY A 24 4.27 -16.24 -23.76
C GLY A 24 4.75 -14.87 -23.31
N GLY A 25 4.30 -13.80 -23.96
CA GLY A 25 4.60 -12.43 -23.52
C GLY A 25 3.99 -12.18 -22.15
N ARG A 26 4.82 -12.11 -21.09
CA ARG A 26 4.34 -11.90 -19.72
C ARG A 26 3.63 -10.55 -19.64
N GLN A 27 2.30 -10.56 -19.60
CA GLN A 27 1.55 -9.45 -19.04
C GLN A 27 2.01 -9.32 -17.58
N GLY A 28 2.81 -8.29 -17.29
CA GLY A 28 3.25 -8.03 -15.92
C GLY A 28 2.04 -7.78 -15.04
N GLY A 29 1.90 -8.55 -13.96
CA GLY A 29 0.74 -8.51 -13.09
C GLY A 29 0.41 -7.07 -12.68
N ARG A 30 -0.84 -6.67 -12.93
CA ARG A 30 -1.38 -5.39 -12.45
C ARG A 30 -2.05 -5.64 -11.11
N HIS A 31 -1.53 -5.01 -10.08
CA HIS A 31 -2.08 -5.04 -8.73
C HIS A 31 -2.81 -3.73 -8.47
N LEU A 32 -3.96 -3.77 -7.80
CA LEU A 32 -4.59 -2.57 -7.26
C LEU A 32 -4.03 -2.28 -5.88
N VAL A 33 -3.63 -1.04 -5.62
CA VAL A 33 -3.17 -0.57 -4.31
C VAL A 33 -4.02 0.63 -3.90
N PHE A 34 -4.57 0.57 -2.70
CA PHE A 34 -5.31 1.65 -2.06
C PHE A 34 -4.39 2.43 -1.12
N VAL A 35 -4.29 3.75 -1.33
CA VAL A 35 -3.44 4.64 -0.53
C VAL A 35 -4.28 5.71 0.18
N TYR A 36 -4.17 5.72 1.50
CA TYR A 36 -4.90 6.63 2.40
C TYR A 36 -4.03 7.76 2.96
N GLY A 37 -2.70 7.68 2.80
CA GLY A 37 -1.72 8.51 3.50
C GLY A 37 -0.76 9.26 2.57
N THR A 38 0.52 9.33 2.93
CA THR A 38 1.56 10.14 2.23
C THR A 38 1.83 9.79 0.76
N LEU A 39 1.26 8.70 0.25
CA LEU A 39 1.29 8.27 -1.16
C LEU A 39 0.17 8.91 -2.01
N LYS A 40 -0.88 9.49 -1.40
CA LYS A 40 -1.96 10.24 -2.08
C LYS A 40 -1.40 11.42 -2.90
N ARG A 41 -2.15 11.90 -3.90
CA ARG A 41 -1.75 13.04 -4.72
C ARG A 41 -1.53 14.30 -3.87
N GLY A 42 -0.47 15.04 -4.20
CA GLY A 42 -0.03 16.23 -3.45
C GLY A 42 0.84 15.94 -2.23
N PHE A 43 0.94 14.70 -1.77
CA PHE A 43 1.75 14.34 -0.59
C PHE A 43 3.18 13.89 -0.96
N SER A 44 4.04 13.92 0.06
CA SER A 44 5.51 13.82 -0.06
C SER A 44 6.06 12.53 -0.67
N ASN A 45 5.34 11.40 -0.58
CA ASN A 45 5.77 10.11 -1.14
C ASN A 45 5.08 9.78 -2.48
N HIS A 46 4.19 10.63 -3.00
CA HIS A 46 3.45 10.35 -4.23
C HIS A 46 4.34 10.01 -5.45
N PHE A 47 5.59 10.48 -5.47
CA PHE A 47 6.55 10.17 -6.53
C PHE A 47 6.82 8.66 -6.73
N PHE A 48 6.62 7.82 -5.70
CA PHE A 48 6.69 6.36 -5.83
C PHE A 48 5.60 5.79 -6.77
N LEU A 49 4.46 6.49 -6.88
CA LEU A 49 3.33 6.16 -7.76
C LEU A 49 3.34 6.92 -9.09
N GLY A 50 4.35 7.77 -9.36
CA GLY A 50 4.37 8.70 -10.52
C GLY A 50 4.37 8.08 -11.93
N ARG A 51 4.24 6.75 -12.06
CA ARG A 51 3.99 6.02 -13.32
C ARG A 51 2.88 4.96 -13.21
N ALA A 52 2.12 4.96 -12.12
CA ALA A 52 0.96 4.10 -11.93
C ALA A 52 -0.23 4.65 -12.74
N CYS A 53 -1.19 3.78 -13.05
CA CYS A 53 -2.48 4.26 -13.55
C CYS A 53 -3.34 4.61 -12.33
N PHE A 54 -3.76 5.87 -12.21
CA PHE A 54 -4.85 6.22 -11.29
C PHE A 54 -6.12 5.49 -11.73
N VAL A 55 -6.87 4.94 -10.78
CA VAL A 55 -8.13 4.21 -11.03
C VAL A 55 -9.31 5.04 -10.54
N GLY A 56 -9.24 5.56 -9.32
CA GLY A 56 -10.28 6.41 -8.75
C GLY A 56 -9.98 6.82 -7.31
N CYS A 57 -10.75 7.78 -6.81
CA CYS A 57 -10.91 8.01 -5.38
C CYS A 57 -11.95 7.03 -4.81
N GLY A 58 -11.91 6.78 -3.50
CA GLY A 58 -12.86 5.90 -2.84
C GLY A 58 -12.58 5.69 -1.36
N GLN A 59 -13.31 4.76 -0.76
CA GLN A 59 -13.22 4.41 0.66
C GLN A 59 -13.30 2.90 0.92
N THR A 60 -12.72 2.44 2.02
CA THR A 60 -12.82 1.03 2.43
C THR A 60 -14.29 0.62 2.66
N VAL A 61 -14.66 -0.60 2.29
CA VAL A 61 -15.98 -1.16 2.61
C VAL A 61 -16.10 -1.45 4.11
N GLU A 62 -15.05 -2.02 4.68
CA GLU A 62 -14.88 -2.22 6.13
C GLU A 62 -14.54 -0.90 6.84
N ARG A 63 -14.72 -0.90 8.18
CA ARG A 63 -14.41 0.23 9.05
C ARG A 63 -13.13 -0.07 9.83
N PHE A 64 -12.20 0.88 9.86
CA PHE A 64 -10.90 0.81 10.54
C PHE A 64 -10.62 2.12 11.30
N ALA A 65 -9.53 2.15 12.09
CA ALA A 65 -9.05 3.34 12.77
C ALA A 65 -7.88 3.95 12.00
N LEU A 66 -8.03 5.17 11.50
CA LEU A 66 -6.90 5.95 10.98
C LEU A 66 -6.29 6.78 12.11
N TYR A 67 -5.05 6.48 12.48
CA TYR A 67 -4.27 7.31 13.38
C TYR A 67 -3.19 8.09 12.62
N VAL A 68 -2.76 9.23 13.17
CA VAL A 68 -1.72 10.09 12.60
C VAL A 68 -0.75 10.53 13.69
N ASP A 69 0.53 10.19 13.51
CA ASP A 69 1.68 10.73 14.23
C ASP A 69 2.62 11.41 13.21
N GLU A 70 3.93 11.11 13.18
CA GLU A 70 4.82 11.50 12.06
C GLU A 70 4.30 11.00 10.69
N TYR A 71 3.59 9.85 10.69
CA TYR A 71 2.95 9.28 9.51
C TYR A 71 1.52 8.81 9.82
N PRO A 72 0.60 8.83 8.82
CA PRO A 72 -0.70 8.18 8.93
C PRO A 72 -0.57 6.66 8.88
N GLY A 73 -1.26 5.96 9.80
CA GLY A 73 -1.35 4.50 9.83
C GLY A 73 -2.78 4.04 10.09
N VAL A 74 -3.28 3.13 9.24
CA VAL A 74 -4.57 2.46 9.47
C VAL A 74 -4.36 1.23 10.35
N TYR A 75 -5.04 1.20 11.48
CA TYR A 75 -5.07 0.07 12.41
C TYR A 75 -6.36 -0.76 12.19
N PRO A 76 -6.25 -2.06 11.85
CA PRO A 76 -7.41 -2.88 11.51
C PRO A 76 -8.21 -3.36 12.74
N GLY A 77 -7.59 -3.40 13.93
CA GLY A 77 -8.20 -3.94 15.15
C GLY A 77 -9.23 -3.03 15.84
N GLU A 78 -9.76 -2.02 15.15
CA GLU A 78 -10.80 -1.13 15.69
C GLU A 78 -11.66 -0.49 14.59
N PRO A 79 -12.98 -0.72 14.56
CA PRO A 79 -13.85 -0.18 13.53
C PRO A 79 -14.32 1.25 13.85
N VAL A 80 -13.52 2.27 13.53
CA VAL A 80 -13.88 3.70 13.75
C VAL A 80 -14.60 4.31 12.54
N SER A 81 -14.06 4.14 11.33
CA SER A 81 -14.44 4.90 10.13
C SER A 81 -14.18 4.11 8.85
N ARG A 82 -14.86 4.44 7.74
CA ARG A 82 -14.39 4.00 6.41
C ARG A 82 -13.22 4.89 6.01
N VAL A 83 -12.08 4.29 5.72
CA VAL A 83 -10.85 5.04 5.40
C VAL A 83 -10.93 5.55 3.98
N GLN A 84 -10.66 6.84 3.76
CA GLN A 84 -10.76 7.51 2.47
C GLN A 84 -9.39 7.64 1.79
N GLY A 85 -9.32 7.41 0.48
CA GLY A 85 -8.05 7.36 -0.25
C GLY A 85 -8.20 7.24 -1.77
N GLU A 86 -7.12 6.79 -2.40
CA GLU A 86 -6.96 6.71 -3.85
C GLU A 86 -6.55 5.28 -4.25
N VAL A 87 -7.11 4.74 -5.34
CA VAL A 87 -6.71 3.44 -5.90
C VAL A 87 -5.85 3.62 -7.14
N TYR A 88 -4.75 2.85 -7.19
CA TYR A 88 -3.79 2.83 -8.29
C TYR A 88 -3.56 1.41 -8.81
N ALA A 89 -3.53 1.25 -10.13
CA ALA A 89 -3.00 0.05 -10.77
C ALA A 89 -1.49 0.18 -10.94
N VAL A 90 -0.75 -0.67 -10.22
CA VAL A 90 0.72 -0.76 -10.22
C VAL A 90 1.18 -2.08 -10.84
N ASN A 91 2.43 -2.13 -11.31
CA ASN A 91 3.07 -3.40 -11.70
C ASN A 91 3.90 -3.99 -10.56
N GLU A 92 4.30 -5.26 -10.68
CA GLU A 92 5.15 -5.99 -9.73
C GLU A 92 6.37 -5.19 -9.23
N ALA A 93 7.11 -4.54 -10.13
CA ALA A 93 8.32 -3.79 -9.79
C ALA A 93 8.04 -2.43 -9.12
N MET A 94 6.80 -1.96 -9.16
CA MET A 94 6.31 -0.83 -8.35
C MET A 94 5.81 -1.31 -6.99
N LEU A 95 5.06 -2.42 -6.94
CA LEU A 95 4.57 -3.01 -5.69
C LEU A 95 5.73 -3.36 -4.74
N ALA A 96 6.78 -4.02 -5.25
CA ALA A 96 7.99 -4.31 -4.47
C ALA A 96 8.75 -3.07 -3.97
N ARG A 97 8.54 -1.89 -4.58
CA ARG A 97 9.10 -0.61 -4.09
C ARG A 97 8.26 0.02 -2.99
N LEU A 98 6.94 -0.20 -3.02
CA LEU A 98 6.03 0.20 -1.94
C LEU A 98 6.27 -0.70 -0.71
N ASP A 99 6.44 -2.01 -0.91
CA ASP A 99 6.83 -2.95 0.16
C ASP A 99 8.13 -2.53 0.85
N ALA A 100 9.13 -2.09 0.07
CA ALA A 100 10.39 -1.57 0.60
C ALA A 100 10.32 -0.15 1.18
N LEU A 101 9.28 0.62 0.89
CA LEU A 101 9.01 1.95 1.48
C LEU A 101 8.32 1.83 2.84
N GLU A 102 7.34 0.93 2.93
CA GLU A 102 6.56 0.72 4.15
C GLU A 102 7.15 -0.40 5.04
N ASP A 103 8.36 -0.88 4.71
CA ASP A 103 9.11 -1.93 5.42
C ASP A 103 8.25 -3.17 5.70
N HIS A 104 7.61 -3.67 4.65
CA HIS A 104 6.70 -4.82 4.70
C HIS A 104 7.49 -6.14 4.76
N PRO A 105 7.16 -7.10 5.67
CA PRO A 105 6.04 -7.13 6.61
C PRO A 105 6.38 -6.67 8.05
N THR A 106 7.52 -6.01 8.25
CA THR A 106 8.06 -5.64 9.58
C THR A 106 7.32 -4.49 10.24
N LEU A 107 7.15 -3.37 9.53
CA LEU A 107 6.54 -2.14 10.06
C LEU A 107 5.07 -2.00 9.63
N TYR A 108 4.78 -2.27 8.35
CA TYR A 108 3.42 -2.30 7.81
C TYR A 108 3.09 -3.67 7.21
N ARG A 109 1.87 -4.17 7.45
CA ARG A 109 1.38 -5.42 6.86
C ARG A 109 0.45 -5.11 5.69
N ARG A 110 0.86 -5.51 4.48
CA ARG A 110 0.04 -5.45 3.27
C ARG A 110 -0.98 -6.59 3.26
N GLU A 111 -2.25 -6.24 3.17
CA GLU A 111 -3.39 -7.16 3.10
C GLU A 111 -4.38 -6.67 2.03
N GLU A 112 -5.27 -7.53 1.53
CA GLU A 112 -6.29 -7.12 0.53
C GLU A 112 -7.61 -6.75 1.22
N VAL A 113 -8.17 -5.59 0.87
CA VAL A 113 -9.50 -5.12 1.32
C VAL A 113 -10.40 -4.80 0.13
N GLU A 114 -11.71 -4.75 0.35
CA GLU A 114 -12.64 -4.14 -0.59
C GLU A 114 -12.68 -2.62 -0.43
N VAL A 115 -12.64 -1.92 -1.56
CA VAL A 115 -12.75 -0.45 -1.66
C VAL A 115 -13.91 -0.11 -2.57
N ALA A 116 -14.86 0.67 -2.06
CA ALA A 116 -15.91 1.29 -2.87
C ALA A 116 -15.35 2.58 -3.47
N LEU A 117 -15.29 2.63 -4.80
CA LEU A 117 -14.87 3.80 -5.57
C LEU A 117 -16.03 4.80 -5.71
N ASP A 118 -15.68 6.06 -5.96
CA ASP A 118 -16.66 7.16 -6.11
C ASP A 118 -17.55 7.02 -7.37
N ASP A 119 -17.18 6.14 -8.31
CA ASP A 119 -18.00 5.77 -9.48
C ASP A 119 -19.03 4.66 -9.19
N GLY A 120 -19.04 4.13 -7.96
CA GLY A 120 -19.94 3.06 -7.51
C GLY A 120 -19.40 1.63 -7.71
N LEU A 121 -18.22 1.44 -8.30
CA LEU A 121 -17.57 0.13 -8.39
C LEU A 121 -16.95 -0.27 -7.05
N VAL A 122 -17.02 -1.56 -6.71
CA VAL A 122 -16.24 -2.15 -5.60
C VAL A 122 -15.07 -2.93 -6.19
N VAL A 123 -13.87 -2.64 -5.72
CA VAL A 123 -12.63 -3.29 -6.18
C VAL A 123 -11.87 -3.89 -5.00
N LYS A 124 -11.23 -5.04 -5.21
CA LYS A 124 -10.28 -5.60 -4.24
C LYS A 124 -8.91 -4.95 -4.46
N ALA A 125 -8.33 -4.37 -3.41
CA ALA A 125 -7.06 -3.65 -3.48
C ALA A 125 -6.20 -3.92 -2.25
N TRP A 126 -4.88 -3.89 -2.44
CA TRP A 126 -3.91 -3.96 -1.36
C TRP A 126 -3.89 -2.67 -0.54
N ILE A 127 -3.98 -2.78 0.79
CA ILE A 127 -3.76 -1.71 1.77
C ILE A 127 -2.57 -2.08 2.65
N TYR A 128 -1.76 -1.09 3.04
CA TYR A 128 -0.72 -1.24 4.06
C TYR A 128 -1.28 -0.89 5.43
N PHE A 129 -1.57 -1.88 6.27
CA PHE A 129 -1.99 -1.66 7.67
C PHE A 129 -0.79 -1.41 8.58
N TYR A 130 -0.95 -0.53 9.56
CA TYR A 130 -0.03 -0.36 10.67
C TYR A 130 -0.54 -1.16 11.88
N PRO A 131 0.22 -2.14 12.42
CA PRO A 131 -0.29 -3.07 13.43
C PRO A 131 -0.41 -2.47 14.85
N HIS A 132 -0.20 -1.16 15.01
CA HIS A 132 -0.16 -0.47 16.29
C HIS A 132 -1.06 0.77 16.30
N ARG A 133 -1.59 1.09 17.48
CA ARG A 133 -2.26 2.36 17.78
C ARG A 133 -1.21 3.37 18.23
N GLY A 134 -1.25 4.61 17.73
CA GLY A 134 -0.30 5.66 18.13
C GLY A 134 -0.57 6.97 17.41
N GLY A 135 -0.31 8.10 18.09
CA GLY A 135 -0.69 9.43 17.59
C GLY A 135 -2.18 9.74 17.75
N ARG A 136 -2.66 10.74 17.00
CA ARG A 136 -4.03 11.27 17.07
C ARG A 136 -4.98 10.49 16.16
N LEU A 137 -6.15 10.10 16.68
CA LEU A 137 -7.23 9.49 15.89
C LEU A 137 -7.81 10.50 14.86
N VAL A 138 -8.18 10.00 13.68
CA VAL A 138 -8.90 10.73 12.63
C VAL A 138 -10.27 10.09 12.45
N GLU A 139 -11.27 10.59 13.19
CA GLU A 139 -12.62 10.02 13.25
C GLU A 139 -13.32 9.94 11.87
N GLY A 140 -13.00 10.86 10.96
CA GLY A 140 -13.54 10.89 9.59
C GLY A 140 -12.80 10.00 8.57
N GLY A 141 -11.78 9.24 8.99
CA GLY A 141 -11.06 8.29 8.14
C GLY A 141 -10.21 8.88 7.01
N GLU A 142 -10.03 10.20 6.93
CA GLU A 142 -9.33 10.87 5.82
C GLU A 142 -8.07 11.63 6.27
N PHE A 143 -6.91 11.27 5.72
CA PHE A 143 -5.71 12.09 5.81
C PHE A 143 -5.81 13.27 4.82
N ARG A 144 -5.89 14.49 5.36
CA ARG A 144 -5.85 15.77 4.62
C ARG A 144 -4.45 16.40 4.70
N PRO A 145 -4.09 17.31 3.77
CA PRO A 145 -2.91 18.17 3.88
C PRO A 145 -2.96 19.09 5.10
#